data_AF-A0A1Y5DWC4-F1
#
_entry.id   AF-A0A1Y5DWC4-F1
#
_cell.length_a   1.000
_cell.length_b   1.000
_cell.length_c   1.000
_cell.angle_alpha   90.00
_cell.angle_beta   90.00
_cell.angle_gamma   90.00
#
_symmetry.space_group_name_H-M   'P 1'
#
loop_
_entity.id
_entity.type
_entity.pdbx_description
1 polymer ?
#
loop_
_entity_poly.entity_id
_entity_poly.type
_entity_poly.pdbx_seq_one_letter_code
_entity_poly.pdbx_strand_id
1 'polypeptide(L)' 'NNTSPIAPESDRQWFTLGGSFSFTPTNHLLFAYTQMNADKVKVDQDGQGDNLGKGEFSGDYQITVNSLSLEFSHQF' A
#
# COMPACT_ATOMS: atom_id res chain seq x y z
N ASN A 1 -6.99 20.01 1.48
CA ASN A 1 -6.80 18.61 1.88
C ASN A 1 -5.86 18.56 3.06
N ASN A 2 -6.41 18.35 4.27
CA ASN A 2 -5.64 18.23 5.50
C ASN A 2 -5.35 16.73 5.72
N THR A 3 -4.37 16.18 5.02
CA THR A 3 -3.98 14.78 5.18
C THR A 3 -3.22 14.63 6.49
N SER A 4 -3.73 13.78 7.39
CA SER A 4 -3.08 13.48 8.65
C SER A 4 -1.64 12.95 8.40
N PRO A 5 -0.62 13.44 9.14
CA PRO A 5 0.76 12.95 9.03
C PRO A 5 0.89 11.44 9.32
N ILE A 6 -0.10 10.86 10.01
CA ILE A 6 -0.11 9.46 10.44
C ILE A 6 -0.54 8.53 9.29
N ALA A 7 -1.43 8.99 8.42
CA ALA A 7 -1.93 8.22 7.28
C ALA A 7 -2.27 9.19 6.14
N PRO A 8 -1.25 9.65 5.39
CA PRO A 8 -1.49 10.53 4.26
C PRO A 8 -2.27 9.74 3.19
N GLU A 9 -3.47 10.22 2.89
CA GLU A 9 -4.25 9.73 1.76
C GLU A 9 -3.56 10.16 0.48
N SER A 10 -3.26 9.18 -0.37
CA SER A 10 -2.61 9.35 -1.65
C SER A 10 -3.23 8.39 -2.64
N ASP A 11 -3.31 8.78 -3.91
CA ASP A 11 -3.72 7.89 -4.99
C ASP A 11 -2.71 6.74 -5.10
N ARG A 12 -3.23 5.51 -5.25
CA ARG A 12 -2.44 4.27 -5.23
C ARG A 12 -2.55 3.56 -6.56
N GLN A 13 -1.41 3.29 -7.18
CA GLN A 13 -1.28 2.45 -8.36
C GLN A 13 -0.82 1.06 -7.95
N TRP A 14 -1.57 0.04 -8.39
CA TRP A 14 -1.29 -1.36 -8.07
C TRP A 14 -0.87 -2.09 -9.33
N PHE A 15 0.26 -2.79 -9.26
CA PHE A 15 0.74 -3.69 -10.28
C PHE A 15 0.87 -5.09 -9.69
N THR A 16 0.14 -6.06 -10.24
CA THR A 16 0.17 -7.44 -9.78
C THR A 16 0.53 -8.36 -10.94
N LEU A 17 1.50 -9.24 -10.71
CA LEU A 17 1.90 -10.31 -11.60
C LEU A 17 1.84 -11.64 -10.84
N GLY A 18 1.19 -12.65 -11.40
CA GLY A 18 1.08 -13.95 -10.75
C GLY A 18 0.82 -15.07 -11.72
N GLY A 19 0.86 -16.29 -11.19
CA GLY A 19 0.61 -17.51 -11.93
C GLY A 19 0.05 -18.60 -11.03
N SER A 20 -0.61 -19.56 -11.68
CA SER A 20 -1.17 -20.74 -11.02
C SER A 20 -0.57 -22.00 -11.64
N PHE A 21 -0.25 -23.00 -10.81
CA PHE A 21 0.20 -24.30 -11.24
C PHE A 21 -0.67 -25.40 -10.63
N SER A 22 -1.20 -26.29 -11.47
CA SER A 22 -1.95 -27.46 -11.01
C SER A 22 -1.05 -28.69 -11.11
N PHE A 23 -0.63 -29.24 -9.98
CA PHE A 23 0.19 -30.46 -9.95
C PHE A 23 -0.65 -31.69 -10.32
N THR A 24 -1.88 -31.73 -9.79
CA THR A 24 -2.89 -32.76 -10.06
C THR A 24 -4.25 -32.07 -10.14
N PRO A 25 -5.33 -32.76 -10.55
CA PRO A 25 -6.69 -32.21 -10.50
C PRO A 25 -7.17 -31.79 -9.11
N THR A 26 -6.44 -32.17 -8.06
CA THR A 26 -6.78 -31.95 -6.65
C THR A 26 -5.76 -31.07 -5.91
N ASN A 27 -4.64 -30.71 -6.54
CA ASN A 27 -3.57 -29.93 -5.90
C ASN A 27 -3.21 -28.74 -6.79
N HIS A 28 -3.41 -27.54 -6.27
CA HIS A 28 -3.10 -26.30 -6.97
C HIS A 28 -2.18 -25.41 -6.14
N LEU A 29 -1.32 -24.68 -6.82
CA LEU A 29 -0.42 -23.67 -6.29
C LEU A 29 -0.73 -22.35 -6.97
N LEU A 30 -0.78 -21.27 -6.19
CA LEU A 30 -0.84 -19.91 -6.70
C LEU A 30 0.39 -19.15 -6.20
N PHE A 31 1.00 -18.35 -7.06
CA PHE A 31 2.00 -17.37 -6.66
C PHE A 31 1.63 -16.01 -7.24
N ALA A 32 1.87 -14.95 -6.48
CA ALA A 32 1.65 -13.59 -6.93
C ALA A 32 2.67 -12.64 -6.32
N TYR A 33 3.10 -11.66 -7.10
CA TYR A 33 3.87 -10.51 -6.68
C TYR A 33 3.05 -9.27 -6.95
N THR A 34 2.87 -8.44 -5.94
CA THR A 34 2.13 -7.18 -6.02
C THR A 34 3.03 -6.04 -5.57
N GLN A 35 3.10 -5.00 -6.39
CA GLN A 35 3.73 -3.74 -6.05
C GLN A 35 2.65 -2.65 -6.01
N MET A 36 2.67 -1.84 -4.96
CA MET A 36 1.83 -0.65 -4.84
C MET A 36 2.74 0.56 -4.69
N ASN A 37 2.50 1.56 -5.53
CA ASN A 37 3.12 2.87 -5.42
C ASN A 37 2.03 3.90 -5.12
N ALA A 38 2.26 4.71 -4.10
CA ALA A 38 1.42 5.86 -3.81
C ALA A 38 2.10 7.13 -4.34
N ASP A 39 1.30 8.05 -4.87
CA ASP A 39 1.79 9.34 -5.31
C ASP A 39 2.37 10.16 -4.14
N LYS A 40 3.26 11.10 -4.47
CA LYS A 40 3.88 11.96 -3.47
C LYS A 40 2.83 12.87 -2.85
N VAL A 41 2.69 12.81 -1.53
CA VAL A 41 1.80 13.70 -0.78
C VAL A 41 2.63 14.65 0.06
N LYS A 42 2.32 15.94 -0.09
CA LYS A 42 2.81 16.98 0.80
C LYS A 42 1.85 17.13 1.96
N VAL A 43 2.36 16.91 3.17
CA VAL A 43 1.64 17.24 4.39
C VAL A 43 2.22 18.55 4.89
N ASP A 44 1.36 19.57 4.99
CA ASP A 44 1.73 20.89 5.51
C ASP A 44 0.77 21.23 6.66
N GLN A 45 1.33 21.38 7.86
CA GLN A 45 0.66 21.89 9.05
C GLN A 45 1.34 23.18 9.47
N ASP A 46 0.65 24.29 9.24
CA ASP A 46 1.13 25.66 9.51
C ASP A 46 1.08 26.07 10.99
N GLY A 47 0.63 25.19 11.88
CA GLY A 47 0.51 25.45 13.31
C GLY A 47 -0.54 26.51 13.69
N GLN A 48 -1.42 26.91 12.76
CA GLN A 48 -2.49 27.90 12.97
C GLN A 48 -3.88 27.23 12.92
N GLY A 49 -4.93 27.93 13.35
CA GLY A 49 -6.30 27.40 13.38
C GLY A 49 -6.44 26.11 14.20
N ASP A 50 -6.97 25.04 13.61
CA ASP A 50 -7.17 23.72 14.24
C ASP A 50 -5.85 22.98 14.62
N ASN A 51 -4.71 23.55 14.22
CA ASN A 51 -3.36 23.05 14.50
C ASN A 51 -2.62 23.86 15.58
N LEU A 52 -3.27 24.86 16.20
CA LEU A 52 -2.69 25.63 17.31
C LEU A 52 -2.24 24.71 18.45
N GLY A 53 -0.95 24.79 18.79
CA GLY A 53 -0.32 23.98 19.84
C GLY A 53 0.19 22.60 19.40
N LYS A 54 -0.05 22.19 18.15
CA LYS A 54 0.49 20.92 17.58
C LYS A 54 1.88 21.08 16.95
N GLY A 55 2.33 22.32 16.76
CA GLY A 55 3.59 22.65 16.10
C GLY A 55 3.44 22.76 14.58
N GLU A 56 4.50 23.25 13.92
CA GLU A 56 4.58 23.34 12.46
C GLU A 56 5.26 22.07 11.93
N PHE A 57 4.66 21.43 10.92
CA PHE A 57 5.20 20.22 10.32
C PHE A 57 4.98 20.22 8.80
N SER A 58 6.08 20.13 8.06
CA SER A 58 6.07 19.94 6.61
C SER A 58 6.85 18.68 6.26
N GLY A 59 6.25 17.79 5.47
CA GLY A 59 6.87 16.54 5.06
C GLY A 59 6.39 16.05 3.69
N ASP A 60 7.35 15.58 2.89
CA ASP A 60 7.08 14.88 1.64
C ASP A 60 7.02 13.37 1.91
N TYR A 61 5.86 12.75 1.69
CA TYR A 61 5.66 11.32 1.88
C TYR A 61 5.65 10.61 0.53
N GLN A 62 6.44 9.53 0.43
CA GLN A 62 6.41 8.59 -0.68
C GLN A 62 6.27 7.18 -0.11
N ILE A 63 5.26 6.43 -0.57
CA ILE A 63 4.96 5.09 -0.07
C ILE A 63 5.09 4.10 -1.22
N THR A 64 5.92 3.08 -1.03
CA THR A 64 6.05 1.93 -1.92
C THR A 64 5.92 0.66 -1.10
N VAL A 65 5.03 -0.24 -1.52
CA VAL A 65 4.78 -1.53 -0.87
C VAL A 65 5.05 -2.64 -1.86
N ASN A 66 5.77 -3.67 -1.42
CA ASN A 66 6.00 -4.89 -2.19
C ASN A 66 5.44 -6.07 -1.39
N SER A 67 4.63 -6.90 -2.04
CA SER A 67 4.00 -8.08 -1.46
C SER A 67 4.29 -9.30 -2.32
N LEU A 68 4.69 -10.40 -1.67
CA LEU A 68 4.87 -11.70 -2.29
C LEU A 68 3.89 -12.67 -1.63
N SER A 69 3.12 -13.38 -2.44
CA SER A 69 2.08 -14.31 -2.00
C SER A 69 2.33 -15.68 -2.61
N LEU A 70 2.13 -16.72 -1.79
CA LEU A 70 2.17 -18.11 -2.18
C LEU A 70 1.00 -18.82 -1.49
N GLU A 71 0.22 -19.55 -2.26
CA GLU A 71 -0.95 -20.29 -1.80
C GLU A 71 -0.90 -21.72 -2.31
N PHE A 72 -1.27 -22.68 -1.47
CA PHE A 72 -1.45 -24.07 -1.82
C PHE A 72 -2.87 -24.52 -1.43
N SER A 73 -3.57 -25.13 -2.37
CA SER A 73 -4.93 -25.64 -2.16
C SER A 73 -5.01 -27.13 -2.51
N HIS A 74 -5.65 -27.90 -1.63
CA HIS A 74 -5.98 -29.31 -1.84
C HIS A 74 -7.50 -29.50 -1.84
N GLN A 75 -8.04 -30.15 -2.86
CA GLN A 75 -9.46 -30.46 -2.98
C GLN A 75 -9.73 -31.93 -2.66
N PHE A 76 -10.63 -32.18 -1.70
CA PHE A 76 -11.09 -33.50 -1.26
C PHE A 76 -12.31 -33.97 -2.06
#